data_AF-A0AAV9DXD8-F1
#
_entry.id   AF-A0AAV9DXD8-F1
#
_cell.length_a   1.000
_cell.length_b   1.000
_cell.length_c   1.000
_cell.angle_alpha   90.00
_cell.angle_beta   90.00
_cell.angle_gamma   90.00
#
_symmetry.space_group_name_H-M   'P 1'
#
loop_
_entity.id
_entity.type
_entity.pdbx_description
1 polymer ?
#
loop_
_entity_poly.entity_id
_entity_poly.type
_entity_poly.pdbx_seq_one_letter_code
_entity_poly.pdbx_strand_id
1 'polypeptide(L)'
;MVEDDGSRSPAISLHEIRERIDRSNQSKTSKVESQANPVLLLLLIWNSYRVLFADVEDGPFLQGRATQDLPMRIFFRRGFIRLLLVSGITWMLLILLVVLFHVLSCQSSINSLSERCRKDSKVYVILDTMGLVPKPQHRCSIPLADDPDSVVIPKRGTLNTIPEKISYFSVDEVPNTESQSFPLFGGHQSWAQREESFKLNKTMKVHCGFMQNGGAEMDAIDVEYAKKCRFVVASGIFDGYDIPHQPSNISRRSRKLFCFLMVVDEASLSFIKQNISVKEDKDGGKWVGIWRLVTLHHPPYDEPRRNGKVPKILTHRLYPQAQYSIWIDGKMELIVDPLLILERYLWRDKNTFAIACHKYHKSIYEEADAIKRRKRYARPLIDLHMKIYRYEGMEMWSPAKIQLVMSLRELSSYGNTHYSATCSAACGSMR
;
A
#
# COMPACT_ATOMS: atom_id res chain seq x y z
N MET A 1 -24.50 14.11 -62.77
CA MET A 1 -25.70 13.63 -62.03
C MET A 1 -25.20 12.54 -61.12
N VAL A 2 -25.14 12.62 -59.79
CA VAL A 2 -25.65 13.52 -58.73
C VAL A 2 -24.68 13.23 -57.56
N GLU A 3 -23.86 14.20 -57.13
CA GLU A 3 -24.04 15.10 -55.96
C GLU A 3 -23.74 14.52 -54.57
N ASP A 4 -23.23 15.44 -53.74
CA ASP A 4 -22.50 15.40 -52.48
C ASP A 4 -23.38 15.12 -51.26
N ASP A 5 -22.80 14.62 -50.15
CA ASP A 5 -22.91 15.33 -48.87
C ASP A 5 -21.92 14.78 -47.82
N GLY A 6 -21.07 15.68 -47.32
CA GLY A 6 -20.13 15.44 -46.25
C GLY A 6 -20.73 15.65 -44.87
N SER A 7 -20.27 14.88 -43.88
CA SER A 7 -20.42 15.25 -42.47
C SER A 7 -19.08 15.09 -41.73
N ARG A 8 -18.35 16.21 -41.64
CA ARG A 8 -17.30 16.43 -40.64
C ARG A 8 -17.96 16.49 -39.27
N SER A 9 -17.61 15.58 -38.36
CA SER A 9 -17.83 15.79 -36.92
C SER A 9 -16.82 16.82 -36.38
N PRO A 10 -17.22 17.76 -35.51
CA PRO A 10 -16.38 18.88 -35.12
C PRO A 10 -15.26 18.43 -34.17
N ALA A 11 -14.05 18.93 -34.42
CA ALA A 11 -12.93 18.84 -33.49
C ALA A 11 -13.25 19.69 -32.25
N ILE A 12 -13.54 19.03 -31.14
CA ILE A 12 -13.69 19.69 -29.83
C ILE A 12 -12.30 20.13 -29.38
N SER A 13 -12.11 21.44 -29.23
CA SER A 13 -10.86 22.03 -28.75
C SER A 13 -10.54 21.56 -27.33
N LEU A 14 -9.27 21.19 -27.07
CA LEU A 14 -8.75 20.82 -25.74
C LEU A 14 -9.02 21.91 -24.68
N HIS A 15 -9.19 23.16 -25.09
CA HIS A 15 -9.55 24.27 -24.22
C HIS A 15 -10.97 24.14 -23.64
N GLU A 16 -11.92 23.68 -24.45
CA GLU A 16 -13.33 23.51 -24.04
C GLU A 16 -13.52 22.33 -23.07
N ILE A 17 -12.59 21.37 -23.10
CA ILE A 17 -12.52 20.23 -22.18
C ILE A 17 -11.98 20.68 -20.82
N ARG A 18 -11.03 21.63 -20.79
CA ARG A 18 -10.44 22.16 -19.55
C ARG A 18 -11.46 22.91 -18.69
N GLU A 19 -12.31 23.74 -19.30
CA GLU A 19 -13.38 24.45 -18.57
C GLU A 19 -14.48 23.52 -18.00
N ARG A 20 -14.70 22.34 -18.61
CA ARG A 20 -15.64 21.34 -18.09
C ARG A 20 -15.08 20.54 -16.92
N ILE A 21 -13.75 20.47 -16.79
CA ILE A 21 -13.05 19.81 -15.69
C ILE A 21 -13.14 20.66 -14.40
N ASP A 22 -12.96 21.98 -14.52
CA ASP A 22 -12.98 22.89 -13.35
C ASP A 22 -14.37 22.97 -12.68
N ARG A 23 -15.46 22.89 -13.46
CA ARG A 23 -16.84 22.86 -12.93
C ARG A 23 -17.21 21.57 -12.18
N SER A 24 -16.53 20.46 -12.44
CA SER A 24 -16.83 19.16 -11.84
C SER A 24 -16.18 18.98 -10.45
N ASN A 25 -15.09 19.71 -10.19
CA ASN A 25 -14.31 19.59 -8.96
C ASN A 25 -14.94 20.31 -7.75
N GLN A 26 -15.86 21.25 -7.96
CA GLN A 26 -16.56 21.96 -6.87
C GLN A 26 -17.65 21.14 -6.16
N SER A 27 -18.06 19.97 -6.67
CA SER A 27 -19.32 19.33 -6.26
C SER A 27 -19.25 18.17 -5.25
N LYS A 28 -18.09 17.80 -4.69
CA LYS A 28 -18.00 16.55 -3.90
C LYS A 28 -17.33 16.70 -2.54
N THR A 29 -18.14 16.91 -1.51
CA THR A 29 -17.79 16.62 -0.12
C THR A 29 -18.84 15.75 0.58
N SER A 30 -18.31 14.71 1.23
CA SER A 30 -18.83 13.93 2.37
C SER A 30 -19.96 12.91 2.16
N LYS A 31 -19.67 11.66 2.53
CA LYS A 31 -20.57 10.84 3.35
C LYS A 31 -19.74 9.85 4.18
N VAL A 32 -19.88 9.95 5.50
CA VAL A 32 -19.29 9.08 6.52
C VAL A 32 -20.21 7.86 6.69
N GLU A 33 -19.62 6.67 6.76
CA GLU A 33 -20.34 5.40 6.99
C GLU A 33 -19.96 4.89 8.38
N SER A 34 -20.96 4.69 9.25
CA SER A 34 -20.77 4.34 10.66
C SER A 34 -20.49 2.85 10.84
N GLN A 35 -19.38 2.50 11.49
CA GLN A 35 -19.16 1.17 12.06
C GLN A 35 -19.70 1.10 13.49
N ALA A 36 -20.36 -0.02 13.81
CA ALA A 36 -20.92 -0.29 15.13
C ALA A 36 -19.83 -0.31 16.22
N ASN A 37 -20.08 0.41 17.31
CA ASN A 37 -19.15 0.61 18.41
C ASN A 37 -19.27 -0.56 19.43
N PRO A 38 -18.21 -1.36 19.67
CA PRO A 38 -18.23 -2.48 20.62
C PRO A 38 -18.47 -2.04 22.08
N VAL A 39 -18.32 -0.76 22.40
CA VAL A 39 -18.67 -0.18 23.70
C VAL A 39 -20.19 -0.21 23.94
N LEU A 40 -21.00 -0.06 22.89
CA LEU A 40 -22.47 -0.09 22.99
C LEU A 40 -22.98 -1.50 23.36
N LEU A 41 -22.32 -2.54 22.87
CA LEU A 41 -22.66 -3.93 23.19
C LEU A 41 -22.31 -4.28 24.64
N LEU A 42 -21.18 -3.78 25.14
CA LEU A 42 -20.77 -3.94 26.54
C LEU A 42 -21.68 -3.18 27.51
N LEU A 43 -22.16 -1.99 27.11
CA LEU A 43 -23.13 -1.22 27.90
C LEU A 43 -24.50 -1.90 27.97
N LEU A 44 -24.93 -2.58 26.90
CA LEU A 44 -26.16 -3.37 26.90
C LEU A 44 -26.05 -4.61 27.80
N ILE A 45 -24.90 -5.29 27.79
CA ILE A 45 -24.63 -6.42 28.69
C ILE A 45 -24.60 -5.95 30.15
N TRP A 46 -23.94 -4.82 30.44
CA TRP A 46 -23.92 -4.22 31.78
C TRP A 46 -25.32 -3.83 32.27
N ASN A 47 -26.16 -3.25 31.40
CA ASN A 47 -27.54 -2.92 31.74
C ASN A 47 -28.42 -4.15 31.98
N SER A 48 -28.25 -5.23 31.21
CA SER A 48 -28.98 -6.48 31.44
C SER A 48 -28.61 -7.13 32.78
N TYR A 49 -27.35 -7.04 33.21
CA TYR A 49 -26.95 -7.47 34.55
C TYR A 49 -27.50 -6.55 35.64
N ARG A 50 -27.57 -5.23 35.40
CA ARG A 50 -28.12 -4.26 36.37
C ARG A 50 -29.61 -4.49 36.65
N VAL A 51 -30.39 -4.87 35.63
CA VAL A 51 -31.84 -5.14 35.75
C VAL A 51 -32.09 -6.42 36.57
N LEU A 52 -31.24 -7.44 36.44
CA LEU A 52 -31.39 -8.70 37.20
C LEU A 52 -31.16 -8.55 38.72
N PHE A 53 -30.51 -7.45 39.16
CA PHE A 53 -30.23 -7.19 40.57
C PHE A 53 -31.21 -6.19 41.22
N ALA A 54 -32.08 -5.54 40.44
CA ALA A 54 -33.13 -4.67 41.00
C ALA A 54 -34.25 -5.47 41.69
N ASP A 55 -34.48 -6.72 41.29
CA ASP A 55 -35.54 -7.59 41.84
C ASP A 55 -35.19 -8.27 43.17
N VAL A 56 -34.06 -7.93 43.79
CA VAL A 56 -33.66 -8.48 45.12
C VAL A 56 -33.93 -7.49 46.27
N GLU A 57 -34.35 -6.24 45.99
CA GLU A 57 -34.58 -5.25 47.06
C GLU A 57 -36.04 -5.08 47.52
N ASP A 58 -37.07 -5.61 46.84
CA ASP A 58 -38.46 -5.48 47.32
C ASP A 58 -39.26 -6.79 47.21
N GLY A 59 -39.17 -7.61 48.26
CA GLY A 59 -40.10 -8.73 48.50
C GLY A 59 -41.18 -8.33 49.52
N PRO A 60 -42.47 -8.59 49.27
CA PRO A 60 -43.57 -8.08 50.08
C PRO A 60 -43.66 -8.76 51.46
N PHE A 61 -43.68 -7.95 52.52
CA PHE A 61 -44.00 -8.36 53.89
C PHE A 61 -45.49 -8.76 53.99
N LEU A 62 -45.75 -10.05 54.26
CA LEU A 62 -47.02 -10.51 54.83
C LEU A 62 -46.86 -10.69 56.35
N GLN A 63 -47.86 -10.19 57.07
CA GLN A 63 -47.93 -9.99 58.51
C GLN A 63 -48.09 -11.32 59.26
N GLY A 64 -47.20 -11.63 60.21
CA GLY A 64 -47.35 -12.80 61.08
C GLY A 64 -46.21 -13.03 62.09
N ARG A 65 -46.41 -12.52 63.32
CA ARG A 65 -45.85 -12.90 64.63
C ARG A 65 -44.32 -12.87 64.86
N ALA A 66 -43.97 -12.19 65.96
CA ALA A 66 -42.62 -11.93 66.46
C ALA A 66 -41.79 -13.18 66.81
N THR A 67 -40.47 -13.10 66.60
CA THR A 67 -39.44 -13.72 67.45
C THR A 67 -38.08 -13.06 67.19
N GLN A 68 -37.39 -12.71 68.28
CA GLN A 68 -36.07 -12.09 68.30
C GLN A 68 -35.02 -13.06 67.71
N ASP A 69 -34.63 -12.91 66.43
CA ASP A 69 -33.42 -13.55 65.87
C ASP A 69 -33.02 -13.01 64.47
N LEU A 70 -33.35 -11.76 64.17
CA LEU A 70 -33.22 -11.24 62.79
C LEU A 70 -31.84 -10.64 62.40
N PRO A 71 -30.99 -10.06 63.28
CA PRO A 71 -29.79 -9.35 62.80
C PRO A 71 -28.62 -10.28 62.42
N MET A 72 -28.48 -11.45 63.06
CA MET A 72 -27.38 -12.39 62.79
C MET A 72 -27.55 -13.15 61.47
N ARG A 73 -28.79 -13.55 61.11
CA ARG A 73 -29.07 -14.26 59.85
C ARG A 73 -28.88 -13.38 58.61
N ILE A 74 -29.14 -12.07 58.72
CA ILE A 74 -28.98 -11.12 57.60
C ILE A 74 -27.49 -10.82 57.35
N PHE A 75 -26.68 -10.67 58.41
CA PHE A 75 -25.23 -10.48 58.29
C PHE A 75 -24.53 -11.71 57.69
N PHE A 76 -24.90 -12.93 58.13
CA PHE A 76 -24.38 -14.16 57.56
C PHE A 76 -24.82 -14.38 56.11
N ARG A 77 -26.07 -14.05 55.74
CA ARG A 77 -26.53 -14.12 54.33
C ARG A 77 -25.80 -13.12 53.44
N ARG A 78 -25.63 -11.86 53.86
CA ARG A 78 -24.88 -10.85 53.09
C ARG A 78 -23.39 -11.20 52.96
N GLY A 79 -22.78 -11.71 54.03
CA GLY A 79 -21.40 -12.19 54.02
C GLY A 79 -21.22 -13.39 53.08
N PHE A 80 -22.14 -14.35 53.12
CA PHE A 80 -22.12 -15.53 52.25
C PHE A 80 -22.32 -15.16 50.77
N ILE A 81 -23.24 -14.25 50.45
CA ILE A 81 -23.44 -13.76 49.08
C ILE A 81 -22.19 -13.03 48.55
N ARG A 82 -21.55 -12.20 49.38
CA ARG A 82 -20.28 -11.54 49.00
C ARG A 82 -19.16 -12.55 48.77
N LEU A 83 -19.07 -13.60 49.58
CA LEU A 83 -18.08 -14.67 49.41
C LEU A 83 -18.30 -15.45 48.12
N LEU A 84 -19.56 -15.76 47.78
CA LEU A 84 -19.91 -16.40 46.51
C LEU A 84 -19.60 -15.50 45.29
N LEU A 85 -19.86 -14.20 45.40
CA LEU A 85 -19.52 -13.23 44.35
C LEU A 85 -18.01 -13.10 44.15
N VAL A 86 -17.24 -12.96 45.24
CA VAL A 86 -15.77 -12.88 45.16
C VAL A 86 -15.19 -14.18 44.62
N SER A 87 -15.71 -15.33 45.07
CA SER A 87 -15.33 -16.64 44.53
C SER A 87 -15.65 -16.75 43.04
N GLY A 88 -16.82 -16.29 42.60
CA GLY A 88 -17.24 -16.30 41.19
C GLY A 88 -16.36 -15.40 40.31
N ILE A 89 -16.07 -14.17 40.75
CA ILE A 89 -15.19 -13.24 40.04
C ILE A 89 -13.77 -13.80 39.94
N THR A 90 -13.26 -14.39 41.03
CA THR A 90 -11.92 -15.00 41.04
C THR A 90 -11.86 -16.20 40.09
N TRP A 91 -12.90 -17.02 40.04
CA TRP A 91 -13.02 -18.12 39.08
C TRP A 91 -13.07 -17.65 37.63
N MET A 92 -13.83 -16.59 37.33
CA MET A 92 -13.89 -16.01 35.99
C MET A 92 -12.54 -15.42 35.55
N LEU A 93 -11.82 -14.76 36.47
CA LEU A 93 -10.46 -14.27 36.22
C LEU A 93 -9.47 -15.42 35.96
N LEU A 94 -9.58 -16.51 36.70
CA LEU A 94 -8.74 -17.70 36.49
C LEU A 94 -8.99 -18.31 35.11
N ILE A 95 -10.26 -18.45 34.70
CA ILE A 95 -10.63 -18.94 33.37
C ILE A 95 -10.08 -18.00 32.29
N LEU A 96 -10.21 -16.68 32.46
CA LEU A 96 -9.70 -15.70 31.51
C LEU A 96 -8.17 -15.79 31.37
N LEU A 97 -7.44 -15.96 32.47
CA LEU A 97 -5.98 -16.15 32.46
C LEU A 97 -5.57 -17.42 31.72
N VAL A 98 -6.28 -18.53 31.94
CA VAL A 98 -6.02 -19.80 31.24
C VAL A 98 -6.30 -19.66 29.73
N VAL A 99 -7.40 -19.03 29.35
CA VAL A 99 -7.74 -18.75 27.94
C VAL A 99 -6.69 -17.85 27.29
N LEU A 100 -6.29 -16.77 27.97
CA LEU A 100 -5.26 -15.85 27.50
C LEU A 100 -3.92 -16.57 27.32
N PHE A 101 -3.53 -17.41 28.29
CA PHE A 101 -2.32 -18.22 28.19
C PHE A 101 -2.35 -19.19 27.01
N HIS A 102 -3.50 -19.82 26.73
CA HIS A 102 -3.67 -20.68 25.55
C HIS A 102 -3.53 -19.89 24.23
N VAL A 103 -4.16 -18.72 24.13
CA VAL A 103 -4.07 -17.86 22.94
C VAL A 103 -2.63 -17.37 22.72
N LEU A 104 -1.98 -16.87 23.77
CA LEU A 104 -0.61 -16.37 23.72
C LEU A 104 0.40 -17.49 23.40
N SER A 105 0.22 -18.69 23.97
CA SER A 105 1.09 -19.84 23.69
C SER A 105 0.99 -20.28 22.23
N CYS A 106 -0.22 -20.25 21.64
CA CYS A 106 -0.43 -20.55 20.23
C CYS A 106 0.05 -19.44 19.27
N GLN A 107 0.24 -18.21 19.76
CA GLN A 107 0.76 -17.07 18.98
C GLN A 107 2.28 -16.88 19.10
N SER A 108 2.92 -17.49 20.11
CA SER A 108 4.35 -17.30 20.36
C SER A 108 5.21 -17.94 19.27
N SER A 109 6.22 -17.20 18.79
CA SER A 109 7.26 -17.68 17.89
C SER A 109 8.38 -18.45 18.60
N ILE A 110 8.27 -18.65 19.92
CA ILE A 110 9.24 -19.37 20.73
C ILE A 110 8.89 -20.86 20.71
N ASN A 111 9.78 -21.70 20.16
CA ASN A 111 9.56 -23.15 19.96
C ASN A 111 9.02 -23.88 21.20
N SER A 112 9.45 -23.52 22.41
CA SER A 112 9.05 -24.18 23.65
C SER A 112 7.61 -23.89 24.10
N LEU A 113 7.01 -22.79 23.63
CA LEU A 113 5.62 -22.40 23.94
C LEU A 113 4.66 -22.85 22.84
N SER A 114 5.11 -22.85 21.58
CA SER A 114 4.31 -23.31 20.44
C SER A 114 4.07 -24.83 20.46
N GLU A 115 5.02 -25.63 20.97
CA GLU A 115 4.85 -27.09 21.14
C GLU A 115 3.74 -27.47 22.15
N ARG A 116 3.42 -26.60 23.11
CA ARG A 116 2.31 -26.83 24.06
C ARG A 116 0.93 -26.49 23.47
N CYS A 117 0.89 -25.85 22.31
CA CYS A 117 -0.36 -25.55 21.62
C CYS A 117 -0.78 -26.71 20.73
N ARG A 118 -1.82 -27.44 21.16
CA ARG A 118 -2.49 -28.45 20.34
C ARG A 118 -3.63 -27.78 19.56
N LYS A 119 -3.38 -27.42 18.30
CA LYS A 119 -4.32 -26.67 17.43
C LYS A 119 -5.64 -27.41 17.15
N ASP A 120 -5.64 -28.71 17.38
CA ASP A 120 -6.74 -29.66 17.32
C ASP A 120 -7.57 -29.75 18.62
N SER A 121 -7.22 -28.96 19.66
CA SER A 121 -8.00 -28.87 20.90
C SER A 121 -9.38 -28.24 20.65
N LYS A 122 -10.43 -28.84 21.23
CA LYS A 122 -11.81 -28.31 21.19
C LYS A 122 -11.90 -26.85 21.65
N VAL A 123 -11.06 -26.45 22.62
CA VAL A 123 -11.03 -25.08 23.15
C VAL A 123 -10.54 -24.09 22.08
N TYR A 124 -9.51 -24.45 21.32
CA TYR A 124 -8.98 -23.62 20.24
C TYR A 124 -10.00 -23.47 19.11
N VAL A 125 -10.69 -24.55 18.74
CA VAL A 125 -11.75 -24.54 17.72
C VAL A 125 -12.95 -23.67 18.14
N ILE A 126 -13.34 -23.70 19.41
CA ILE A 126 -14.41 -22.83 19.94
C ILE A 126 -13.97 -21.36 19.92
N LEU A 127 -12.74 -21.06 20.35
CA LEU A 127 -12.18 -19.70 20.30
C LEU A 127 -12.06 -19.17 18.86
N ASP A 128 -11.69 -20.03 17.91
CA ASP A 128 -11.64 -19.71 16.48
C ASP A 128 -13.04 -19.44 15.90
N THR A 129 -14.03 -20.26 16.28
CA THR A 129 -15.44 -20.08 15.88
C THR A 129 -16.02 -18.77 16.44
N MET A 130 -15.62 -18.38 17.64
CA MET A 130 -15.99 -17.11 18.29
C MET A 130 -15.21 -15.90 17.74
N GLY A 131 -14.26 -16.09 16.81
CA GLY A 131 -13.47 -15.01 16.21
C GLY A 131 -12.42 -14.40 17.14
N LEU A 132 -12.07 -15.09 18.23
CA LEU A 132 -11.07 -14.64 19.21
C LEU A 132 -9.65 -15.14 18.87
N VAL A 133 -9.52 -15.97 17.84
CA VAL A 133 -8.24 -16.41 17.27
C VAL A 133 -7.96 -15.59 16.00
N PRO A 134 -6.75 -15.04 15.82
CA PRO A 134 -6.37 -14.43 14.55
C PRO A 134 -6.42 -15.49 13.45
N LYS A 135 -7.29 -15.30 12.45
CA LYS A 135 -7.35 -16.20 11.31
C LYS A 135 -5.97 -16.31 10.69
N PRO A 136 -5.49 -17.51 10.31
CA PRO A 136 -4.27 -17.64 9.54
C PRO A 136 -4.44 -16.75 8.31
N GLN A 137 -3.55 -15.75 8.19
CA GLN A 137 -3.51 -14.90 7.01
C GLN A 137 -3.48 -15.84 5.81
N HIS A 138 -4.34 -15.62 4.81
CA HIS A 138 -4.37 -16.40 3.57
C HIS A 138 -3.02 -16.26 2.86
N ARG A 139 -2.02 -17.02 3.31
CA ARG A 139 -0.68 -17.08 2.78
C ARG A 139 -0.65 -18.35 1.95
N CYS A 140 -0.69 -18.20 0.64
CA CYS A 140 -0.22 -19.27 -0.22
C CYS A 140 1.20 -19.61 0.23
N SER A 141 1.49 -20.89 0.48
CA SER A 141 2.85 -21.31 0.81
C SER A 141 3.72 -21.08 -0.42
N ILE A 142 4.55 -20.03 -0.38
CA ILE A 142 5.50 -19.72 -1.44
C ILE A 142 6.81 -20.44 -1.07
N PRO A 143 7.36 -21.30 -1.94
CA PRO A 143 8.59 -22.02 -1.64
C PRO A 143 9.78 -21.07 -1.70
N LEU A 144 10.20 -20.56 -0.55
CA LEU A 144 11.39 -19.72 -0.37
C LEU A 144 12.61 -20.58 -0.04
N ALA A 145 13.81 -20.04 -0.23
CA ALA A 145 15.00 -20.64 0.37
C ALA A 145 14.93 -20.51 1.91
N ASP A 146 15.59 -21.44 2.61
CA ASP A 146 15.50 -21.54 4.08
C ASP A 146 16.27 -20.42 4.79
N ASP A 147 17.38 -19.95 4.21
CA ASP A 147 18.30 -19.00 4.83
C ASP A 147 18.66 -17.83 3.87
N PRO A 148 18.39 -16.56 4.22
CA PRO A 148 18.88 -15.40 3.47
C PRO A 148 20.41 -15.35 3.32
N ASP A 149 21.18 -15.89 4.29
CA ASP A 149 22.63 -15.86 4.25
C ASP A 149 23.22 -16.87 3.26
N SER A 150 22.47 -17.93 2.91
CA SER A 150 22.87 -18.88 1.86
C SER A 150 22.60 -18.39 0.44
N VAL A 151 21.84 -17.30 0.28
CA VAL A 151 21.46 -16.78 -1.05
C VAL A 151 22.69 -16.25 -1.80
N VAL A 152 22.92 -16.78 -3.01
CA VAL A 152 24.01 -16.33 -3.89
C VAL A 152 23.51 -15.20 -4.79
N ILE A 153 24.10 -14.02 -4.64
CA ILE A 153 23.80 -12.86 -5.50
C ILE A 153 24.46 -13.11 -6.87
N PRO A 154 23.70 -13.16 -7.98
CA PRO A 154 24.27 -13.35 -9.30
C PRO A 154 25.27 -12.23 -9.63
N LYS A 155 26.43 -12.60 -10.19
CA LYS A 155 27.33 -11.63 -10.80
C LYS A 155 26.62 -11.03 -12.01
N ARG A 156 26.74 -9.71 -12.21
CA ARG A 156 26.22 -9.04 -13.41
C ARG A 156 26.89 -9.68 -14.62
N GLY A 157 26.15 -10.51 -15.35
CA GLY A 157 26.61 -11.03 -16.63
C GLY A 157 26.76 -9.86 -17.60
N THR A 158 27.72 -9.95 -18.52
CA THR A 158 27.76 -9.14 -19.74
C THR A 158 26.60 -9.57 -20.64
N LEU A 159 25.38 -9.26 -20.24
CA LEU A 159 24.28 -9.26 -21.17
C LEU A 159 24.56 -8.13 -22.15
N ASN A 160 24.67 -8.46 -23.43
CA ASN A 160 24.73 -7.50 -24.54
C ASN A 160 23.37 -6.81 -24.70
N THR A 161 22.88 -6.21 -23.63
CA THR A 161 21.59 -5.52 -23.58
C THR A 161 21.78 -4.10 -24.07
N ILE A 162 21.24 -3.82 -25.25
CA ILE A 162 21.00 -2.46 -25.73
C ILE A 162 19.79 -1.90 -24.96
N PRO A 163 19.85 -0.68 -24.39
CA PRO A 163 20.91 0.33 -24.51
C PRO A 163 22.08 0.11 -23.53
N GLU A 164 23.29 0.44 -23.97
CA GLU A 164 24.49 0.46 -23.13
C GLU A 164 24.58 1.75 -22.29
N LYS A 165 24.15 2.89 -22.86
CA LYS A 165 24.16 4.21 -22.20
C LYS A 165 22.79 4.89 -22.34
N ILE A 166 22.13 5.11 -21.21
CA ILE A 166 20.84 5.84 -21.15
C ILE A 166 21.08 7.18 -20.45
N SER A 167 20.55 8.24 -21.05
CA SER A 167 20.51 9.58 -20.49
C SER A 167 19.08 10.12 -20.56
N TYR A 168 18.79 11.19 -19.83
CA TYR A 168 17.44 11.73 -19.71
C TYR A 168 17.41 13.20 -20.07
N PHE A 169 16.30 13.66 -20.63
CA PHE A 169 16.02 15.09 -20.73
C PHE A 169 15.71 15.64 -19.34
N SER A 170 16.32 16.78 -19.02
CA SER A 170 16.17 17.48 -17.73
C SER A 170 15.68 18.92 -17.90
N VAL A 171 15.70 19.45 -19.11
CA VAL A 171 15.23 20.80 -19.45
C VAL A 171 14.17 20.63 -20.52
N ASP A 172 13.05 21.32 -20.34
CA ASP A 172 11.94 21.30 -21.27
C ASP A 172 12.15 22.35 -22.36
N GLU A 173 12.19 21.92 -23.62
CA GLU A 173 12.40 22.81 -24.76
C GLU A 173 11.04 23.37 -25.21
N VAL A 174 10.49 24.32 -24.45
CA VAL A 174 9.26 25.02 -24.84
C VAL A 174 9.61 26.08 -25.89
N PRO A 175 8.96 26.12 -27.07
CA PRO A 175 9.13 27.21 -28.01
C PRO A 175 8.75 28.54 -27.33
N ASN A 176 9.63 29.54 -27.42
CA ASN A 176 9.61 30.85 -26.75
C ASN A 176 8.33 31.73 -26.91
N THR A 177 7.20 31.19 -27.34
CA THR A 177 5.95 31.91 -27.59
C THR A 177 5.03 32.03 -26.38
N GLU A 178 5.23 31.28 -25.31
CA GLU A 178 4.41 31.39 -24.08
C GLU A 178 5.30 31.45 -22.82
N SER A 179 5.73 32.67 -22.49
CA SER A 179 6.66 32.99 -21.38
C SER A 179 6.11 32.75 -19.96
N GLN A 180 5.08 31.91 -19.78
CA GLN A 180 4.40 31.70 -18.49
C GLN A 180 4.00 30.25 -18.18
N SER A 181 4.29 29.26 -19.03
CA SER A 181 3.97 27.85 -18.67
C SER A 181 5.08 27.26 -17.81
N PHE A 182 4.74 26.83 -16.59
CA PHE A 182 5.64 26.00 -15.78
C PHE A 182 5.91 24.69 -16.53
N PRO A 183 7.16 24.19 -16.54
CA PRO A 183 7.48 22.95 -17.24
C PRO A 183 6.69 21.79 -16.66
N LEU A 184 6.16 20.93 -17.53
CA LEU A 184 5.45 19.73 -17.09
C LEU A 184 6.45 18.72 -16.54
N PHE A 185 6.04 17.89 -15.58
CA PHE A 185 6.88 16.84 -15.00
C PHE A 185 7.60 15.98 -16.04
N GLY A 186 6.88 15.53 -17.08
CA GLY A 186 7.41 14.75 -18.21
C GLY A 186 7.95 15.59 -19.37
N GLY A 187 7.80 16.91 -19.31
CA GLY A 187 8.02 17.87 -20.40
C GLY A 187 7.07 17.70 -21.59
N HIS A 188 7.33 18.45 -22.65
CA HIS A 188 6.48 18.49 -23.85
C HIS A 188 6.90 17.46 -24.92
N GLN A 189 6.92 16.17 -24.57
CA GLN A 189 7.26 15.11 -25.52
C GLN A 189 6.21 14.96 -26.63
N SER A 190 6.63 15.04 -27.90
CA SER A 190 5.79 14.77 -29.07
C SER A 190 5.56 13.26 -29.30
N TRP A 191 4.53 12.92 -30.09
CA TRP A 191 4.25 11.53 -30.47
C TRP A 191 5.42 10.89 -31.25
N ALA A 192 6.07 11.67 -32.12
CA ALA A 192 7.23 11.20 -32.88
C ALA A 192 8.44 10.90 -31.97
N GLN A 193 8.75 11.79 -31.02
CA GLN A 193 9.82 11.57 -30.03
C GLN A 193 9.53 10.36 -29.14
N ARG A 194 8.25 10.11 -28.79
CA ARG A 194 7.84 8.91 -28.06
C ARG A 194 8.04 7.65 -28.88
N GLU A 195 7.63 7.64 -30.15
CA GLU A 195 7.82 6.47 -31.01
C GLU A 195 9.31 6.15 -31.22
N GLU A 196 10.16 7.18 -31.36
CA GLU A 196 11.60 7.02 -31.46
C GLU A 196 12.22 6.41 -30.19
N SER A 197 11.66 6.70 -29.01
CA SER A 197 12.11 6.13 -27.73
C SER A 197 11.91 4.61 -27.60
N PHE A 198 11.05 4.02 -28.45
CA PHE A 198 10.87 2.58 -28.51
C PHE A 198 11.92 1.89 -29.40
N LYS A 199 12.67 2.65 -30.21
CA LYS A 199 13.73 2.12 -31.08
C LYS A 199 15.04 2.06 -30.30
N LEU A 200 15.41 0.86 -29.86
CA LEU A 200 16.59 0.65 -29.00
C LEU A 200 17.89 0.92 -29.76
N ASN A 201 18.68 1.87 -29.24
CA ASN A 201 20.02 2.20 -29.71
C ASN A 201 21.05 2.05 -28.59
N LYS A 202 22.34 1.88 -28.92
CA LYS A 202 23.40 1.72 -27.90
C LYS A 202 23.44 2.89 -26.91
N THR A 203 23.27 4.10 -27.42
CA THR A 203 23.13 5.32 -26.60
C THR A 203 21.78 5.95 -26.89
N MET A 204 21.01 6.26 -25.85
CA MET A 204 19.69 6.89 -25.96
C MET A 204 19.55 8.04 -24.98
N LYS A 205 18.78 9.06 -25.39
CA LYS A 205 18.28 10.11 -24.50
C LYS A 205 16.75 10.05 -24.51
N VAL A 206 16.13 9.88 -23.35
CA VAL A 206 14.69 9.61 -23.23
C VAL A 206 13.98 10.61 -22.32
N HIS A 207 12.75 10.98 -22.66
CA HIS A 207 11.88 11.80 -21.81
C HIS A 207 11.32 10.91 -20.71
N CYS A 208 11.64 11.19 -19.44
CA CYS A 208 11.30 10.29 -18.34
C CYS A 208 11.08 10.99 -17.00
N GLY A 209 10.29 12.05 -17.01
CA GLY A 209 9.97 12.79 -15.80
C GLY A 209 11.17 13.55 -15.22
N PHE A 210 10.91 14.27 -14.13
CA PHE A 210 11.91 15.06 -13.39
C PHE A 210 12.57 16.14 -14.26
N MET A 211 11.76 16.81 -15.10
CA MET A 211 12.19 18.07 -15.69
C MET A 211 12.49 19.08 -14.57
N GLN A 212 13.50 19.92 -14.78
CA GLN A 212 13.85 20.96 -13.84
C GLN A 212 12.66 21.89 -13.61
N ASN A 213 12.28 22.11 -12.35
CA ASN A 213 11.09 22.84 -11.93
C ASN A 213 9.76 22.21 -12.36
N GLY A 214 9.77 20.95 -12.80
CA GLY A 214 8.58 20.18 -13.16
C GLY A 214 7.97 19.38 -11.99
N GLY A 215 8.55 19.51 -10.80
CA GLY A 215 8.08 18.87 -9.58
C GLY A 215 8.70 17.51 -9.28
N ALA A 216 8.39 17.01 -8.07
CA ALA A 216 8.99 15.82 -7.46
C ALA A 216 10.52 15.91 -7.31
N GLU A 217 11.05 17.09 -6.94
CA GLU A 217 12.46 17.22 -6.61
C GLU A 217 12.79 16.54 -5.27
N MET A 218 13.96 15.89 -5.19
CA MET A 218 14.50 15.31 -3.95
C MET A 218 15.46 16.29 -3.27
N ASP A 219 15.51 16.24 -1.94
CA ASP A 219 16.58 16.86 -1.15
C ASP A 219 17.97 16.40 -1.65
N ALA A 220 18.93 17.33 -1.77
CA ALA A 220 20.26 17.02 -2.30
C ALA A 220 20.99 15.91 -1.50
N ILE A 221 20.80 15.91 -0.18
CA ILE A 221 21.35 14.87 0.72
C ILE A 221 20.79 13.48 0.40
N ASP A 222 19.52 13.39 -0.02
CA ASP A 222 18.87 12.13 -0.35
C ASP A 222 19.23 11.67 -1.76
N VAL A 223 19.48 12.60 -2.69
CA VAL A 223 20.06 12.30 -4.00
C VAL A 223 21.44 11.67 -3.84
N GLU A 224 22.30 12.25 -3.00
CA GLU A 224 23.64 11.70 -2.73
C GLU A 224 23.58 10.37 -1.98
N TYR A 225 22.64 10.19 -1.05
CA TYR A 225 22.42 8.92 -0.38
C TYR A 225 21.97 7.84 -1.38
N ALA A 226 20.99 8.14 -2.24
CA ALA A 226 20.44 7.23 -3.24
C ALA A 226 21.50 6.71 -4.23
N LYS A 227 22.51 7.52 -4.58
CA LYS A 227 23.62 7.10 -5.46
C LYS A 227 24.45 5.95 -4.89
N LYS A 228 24.46 5.76 -3.58
CA LYS A 228 25.21 4.67 -2.92
C LYS A 228 24.43 3.35 -2.86
N CYS A 229 23.14 3.39 -3.17
CA CYS A 229 22.23 2.27 -2.99
C CYS A 229 22.28 1.30 -4.17
N ARG A 230 22.88 0.13 -3.95
CA ARG A 230 22.95 -0.96 -4.94
C ARG A 230 21.69 -1.83 -4.96
N PHE A 231 21.08 -2.05 -3.80
CA PHE A 231 19.79 -2.73 -3.66
C PHE A 231 18.83 -1.80 -2.92
N VAL A 232 17.59 -1.72 -3.38
CA VAL A 232 16.61 -0.81 -2.80
C VAL A 232 15.33 -1.56 -2.46
N VAL A 233 14.85 -1.37 -1.23
CA VAL A 233 13.44 -1.57 -0.91
C VAL A 233 12.82 -0.17 -0.86
N ALA A 234 11.87 0.07 -1.75
CA ALA A 234 11.19 1.34 -1.91
C ALA A 234 9.72 1.23 -1.45
N SER A 235 9.25 2.27 -0.78
CA SER A 235 7.85 2.45 -0.43
C SER A 235 7.46 3.91 -0.58
N GLY A 236 6.17 4.24 -0.43
CA GLY A 236 5.73 5.62 -0.49
C GLY A 236 4.43 5.88 0.26
N ILE A 237 4.36 7.04 0.90
CA ILE A 237 3.17 7.57 1.60
C ILE A 237 2.94 9.00 1.12
N PHE A 238 1.70 9.31 0.75
CA PHE A 238 1.30 10.61 0.23
C PHE A 238 0.00 11.03 0.90
N ASP A 239 -0.30 12.33 0.89
CA ASP A 239 -1.55 12.91 1.40
C ASP A 239 -1.68 12.93 2.94
N GLY A 240 -0.68 12.46 3.69
CA GLY A 240 -0.57 12.68 5.14
C GLY A 240 -1.55 11.92 6.03
N TYR A 241 -2.04 10.75 5.58
CA TYR A 241 -2.94 9.91 6.39
C TYR A 241 -2.35 8.59 6.86
N ASP A 242 -1.28 8.10 6.21
CA ASP A 242 -0.72 6.78 6.51
C ASP A 242 0.56 6.89 7.37
N ILE A 243 0.81 5.87 8.19
CA ILE A 243 1.98 5.73 9.06
C ILE A 243 2.91 4.65 8.47
N PRO A 244 4.25 4.86 8.41
CA PRO A 244 5.20 3.86 7.95
C PRO A 244 5.13 2.51 8.69
N HIS A 245 4.74 1.45 7.99
CA HIS A 245 4.86 0.08 8.50
C HIS A 245 6.32 -0.39 8.46
N GLN A 246 6.83 -0.92 9.58
CA GLN A 246 8.20 -1.41 9.67
C GLN A 246 8.31 -2.83 9.08
N PRO A 247 9.28 -3.10 8.19
CA PRO A 247 9.60 -4.45 7.76
C PRO A 247 9.92 -5.37 8.94
N SER A 248 9.44 -6.61 8.88
CA SER A 248 9.77 -7.68 9.82
C SER A 248 10.63 -8.77 9.17
N ASN A 249 11.29 -9.57 10.00
CA ASN A 249 12.14 -10.70 9.57
C ASN A 249 13.28 -10.34 8.59
N ILE A 250 13.83 -9.13 8.70
CA ILE A 250 14.97 -8.69 7.87
C ILE A 250 16.29 -9.13 8.52
N SER A 251 17.04 -9.98 7.82
CA SER A 251 18.36 -10.48 8.23
C SER A 251 19.40 -9.37 8.36
N ARG A 252 20.45 -9.62 9.13
CA ARG A 252 21.57 -8.68 9.28
C ARG A 252 22.26 -8.40 7.94
N ARG A 253 22.37 -9.40 7.07
CA ARG A 253 22.93 -9.28 5.73
C ARG A 253 22.08 -8.35 4.86
N SER A 254 20.76 -8.53 4.83
CA SER A 254 19.87 -7.67 4.06
C SER A 254 19.85 -6.23 4.55
N ARG A 255 19.90 -5.99 5.87
CA ARG A 255 20.02 -4.61 6.41
C ARG A 255 21.30 -3.89 5.97
N LYS A 256 22.38 -4.62 5.68
CA LYS A 256 23.63 -4.04 5.18
C LYS A 256 23.63 -3.83 3.66
N LEU A 257 22.92 -4.69 2.93
CA LEU A 257 22.92 -4.68 1.46
C LEU A 257 21.87 -3.74 0.86
N PHE A 258 20.71 -3.61 1.50
CA PHE A 258 19.57 -2.86 0.99
C PHE A 258 19.46 -1.49 1.65
N CYS A 259 19.23 -0.47 0.83
CA CYS A 259 18.66 0.79 1.28
C CYS A 259 17.14 0.66 1.40
N PHE A 260 16.60 0.99 2.58
CA PHE A 260 15.17 1.07 2.83
C PHE A 260 14.75 2.53 2.69
N LEU A 261 14.13 2.87 1.57
CA LEU A 261 13.78 4.24 1.20
C LEU A 261 12.27 4.39 1.14
N MET A 262 11.73 5.34 1.89
CA MET A 262 10.31 5.66 1.90
C MET A 262 10.09 7.07 1.38
N VAL A 263 9.43 7.16 0.24
CA VAL A 263 9.14 8.42 -0.42
C VAL A 263 7.91 9.07 0.21
N VAL A 264 8.03 10.33 0.59
CA VAL A 264 6.95 11.09 1.24
C VAL A 264 6.79 12.47 0.60
N ASP A 265 5.56 12.97 0.53
CA ASP A 265 5.33 14.39 0.27
C ASP A 265 5.49 15.23 1.55
N GLU A 266 5.49 16.55 1.41
CA GLU A 266 5.68 17.49 2.52
C GLU A 266 4.58 17.38 3.59
N ALA A 267 3.33 17.14 3.14
CA ALA A 267 2.20 16.90 4.02
C ALA A 267 2.40 15.62 4.85
N SER A 268 2.81 14.52 4.23
CA SER A 268 3.08 13.26 4.93
C SER A 268 4.29 13.36 5.84
N LEU A 269 5.35 14.05 5.43
CA LEU A 269 6.50 14.28 6.31
C LEU A 269 6.07 15.05 7.57
N SER A 270 5.26 16.09 7.42
CA SER A 270 4.75 16.89 8.54
C SER A 270 3.87 16.06 9.47
N PHE A 271 2.95 15.27 8.90
CA PHE A 271 2.10 14.35 9.65
C PHE A 271 2.92 13.30 10.42
N ILE A 272 3.93 12.70 9.78
CA ILE A 272 4.82 11.72 10.40
C ILE A 272 5.59 12.35 11.56
N LYS A 273 6.14 13.56 11.39
CA LYS A 273 6.87 14.27 12.46
C LYS A 273 6.01 14.57 13.68
N GLN A 274 4.71 14.79 13.49
CA GLN A 274 3.77 15.06 14.58
C GLN A 274 3.37 13.80 15.34
N ASN A 275 3.25 12.66 14.65
CA ASN A 275 2.71 11.42 15.22
C ASN A 275 3.78 10.39 15.61
N ILE A 276 4.98 10.47 15.04
CA ILE A 276 6.04 9.47 15.17
C ILE A 276 7.39 10.17 15.41
N SER A 277 8.23 9.55 16.23
CA SER A 277 9.62 9.99 16.40
C SER A 277 10.42 9.79 15.12
N VAL A 278 10.77 10.90 14.47
CA VAL A 278 11.72 10.94 13.35
C VAL A 278 13.11 11.20 13.92
N LYS A 279 14.07 10.36 13.53
CA LYS A 279 15.49 10.54 13.89
C LYS A 279 16.23 11.19 12.73
N GLU A 280 17.16 12.08 13.05
CA GLU A 280 18.06 12.66 12.06
C GLU A 280 19.46 12.06 12.23
N ASP A 281 20.08 11.65 11.13
CA ASP A 281 21.48 11.19 11.12
C ASP A 281 22.46 12.37 11.03
N LYS A 282 23.76 12.08 11.11
CA LYS A 282 24.82 13.10 11.08
C LYS A 282 24.89 13.87 9.75
N ASP A 283 24.37 13.28 8.68
CA ASP A 283 24.38 13.83 7.32
C ASP A 283 23.04 14.54 7.00
N GLY A 284 22.17 14.75 8.00
CA GLY A 284 20.86 15.41 7.86
C GLY A 284 19.73 14.51 7.37
N GLY A 285 19.97 13.21 7.25
CA GLY A 285 18.99 12.25 6.79
C GLY A 285 17.92 11.94 7.82
N LYS A 286 16.65 11.89 7.39
CA LYS A 286 15.49 11.66 8.26
C LYS A 286 15.10 10.19 8.25
N TRP A 287 14.81 9.61 9.41
CA TRP A 287 14.57 8.18 9.59
C TRP A 287 13.37 7.87 10.47
N VAL A 288 12.61 6.84 10.10
CA VAL A 288 11.58 6.20 10.92
C VAL A 288 11.85 4.70 10.94
N GLY A 289 12.40 4.22 12.06
CA GLY A 289 12.86 2.84 12.18
C GLY A 289 13.97 2.54 11.16
N ILE A 290 13.74 1.55 10.28
CA ILE A 290 14.70 1.24 9.19
C ILE A 290 14.53 2.12 7.96
N TRP A 291 13.38 2.79 7.80
CA TRP A 291 13.10 3.62 6.64
C TRP A 291 13.84 4.95 6.71
N ARG A 292 14.63 5.26 5.68
CA ARG A 292 15.04 6.64 5.39
C ARG A 292 13.88 7.32 4.66
N LEU A 293 13.43 8.45 5.18
CA LEU A 293 12.42 9.28 4.54
C LEU A 293 13.09 10.08 3.41
N VAL A 294 12.52 10.01 2.22
CA VAL A 294 12.93 10.77 1.04
C VAL A 294 11.79 11.71 0.69
N THR A 295 12.00 13.00 0.88
CA THR A 295 10.95 14.00 0.61
C THR A 295 10.93 14.35 -0.88
N LEU A 296 9.74 14.28 -1.50
CA LEU A 296 9.50 14.84 -2.82
C LEU A 296 8.82 16.19 -2.68
N HIS A 297 9.51 17.24 -3.11
CA HIS A 297 9.02 18.60 -3.14
C HIS A 297 8.17 18.83 -4.39
N HIS A 298 7.18 19.72 -4.25
CA HIS A 298 6.27 20.13 -5.32
C HIS A 298 5.71 18.94 -6.11
N PRO A 299 4.77 18.16 -5.55
CA PRO A 299 4.20 17.03 -6.24
C PRO A 299 3.64 17.44 -7.61
N PRO A 300 3.95 16.70 -8.71
CA PRO A 300 3.70 17.15 -10.08
C PRO A 300 2.23 17.12 -10.51
N TYR A 301 1.35 16.53 -9.70
CA TYR A 301 -0.07 16.40 -10.01
C TYR A 301 -0.92 16.87 -8.83
N ASP A 302 -2.07 17.47 -9.13
CA ASP A 302 -3.04 17.91 -8.10
C ASP A 302 -3.65 16.74 -7.32
N GLU A 303 -3.70 15.54 -7.92
CA GLU A 303 -4.29 14.35 -7.32
C GLU A 303 -3.21 13.51 -6.60
N PRO A 304 -3.25 13.41 -5.25
CA PRO A 304 -2.22 12.73 -4.46
C PRO A 304 -2.01 11.26 -4.84
N ARG A 305 -3.09 10.59 -5.29
CA ARG A 305 -3.00 9.19 -5.75
C ARG A 305 -2.13 9.02 -6.99
N ARG A 306 -2.02 10.06 -7.84
CA ARG A 306 -1.10 10.06 -8.99
C ARG A 306 0.33 10.33 -8.56
N ASN A 307 0.53 11.22 -7.58
CA ASN A 307 1.86 11.47 -7.02
C ASN A 307 2.45 10.20 -6.40
N GLY A 308 1.64 9.38 -5.72
CA GLY A 308 2.07 8.07 -5.23
C GLY A 308 2.49 7.07 -6.32
N LYS A 309 2.11 7.30 -7.59
CA LYS A 309 2.56 6.49 -8.73
C LYS A 309 3.94 6.90 -9.22
N VAL A 310 4.38 8.14 -9.00
CA VAL A 310 5.69 8.64 -9.44
C VAL A 310 6.83 7.76 -8.90
N PRO A 311 7.02 7.61 -7.56
CA PRO A 311 8.11 6.78 -7.05
C PRO A 311 7.90 5.28 -7.31
N LYS A 312 6.64 4.86 -7.45
CA LYS A 312 6.26 3.49 -7.79
C LYS A 312 6.67 3.10 -9.20
N ILE A 313 6.50 3.99 -10.16
CA ILE A 313 6.77 3.71 -11.58
C ILE A 313 8.23 4.03 -11.91
N LEU A 314 8.76 5.12 -11.34
CA LEU A 314 10.05 5.71 -11.69
C LEU A 314 11.12 5.50 -10.64
N THR A 315 11.06 4.36 -9.96
CA THR A 315 12.08 3.95 -8.99
C THR A 315 13.50 4.00 -9.61
N HIS A 316 13.62 3.71 -10.91
CA HIS A 316 14.88 3.77 -11.65
C HIS A 316 15.40 5.21 -11.88
N ARG A 317 14.54 6.24 -11.84
CA ARG A 317 14.94 7.66 -11.89
C ARG A 317 15.38 8.16 -10.52
N LEU A 318 14.66 7.75 -9.47
CA LEU A 318 14.98 8.12 -8.09
C LEU A 318 16.27 7.46 -7.59
N TYR A 319 16.51 6.20 -7.98
CA TYR A 319 17.64 5.40 -7.50
C TYR A 319 18.46 4.84 -8.66
N PRO A 320 19.18 5.69 -9.41
CA PRO A 320 19.79 5.31 -10.70
C PRO A 320 20.93 4.28 -10.59
N GLN A 321 21.52 4.10 -9.41
CA GLN A 321 22.59 3.13 -9.17
C GLN A 321 22.08 1.78 -8.64
N ALA A 322 20.76 1.65 -8.42
CA ALA A 322 20.16 0.41 -7.96
C ALA A 322 20.23 -0.66 -9.06
N GLN A 323 20.74 -1.84 -8.71
CA GLN A 323 20.75 -3.02 -9.58
C GLN A 323 19.43 -3.79 -9.48
N TYR A 324 18.85 -3.81 -8.29
CA TYR A 324 17.56 -4.42 -8.00
C TYR A 324 16.77 -3.50 -7.08
N SER A 325 15.48 -3.38 -7.36
CA SER A 325 14.54 -2.67 -6.50
C SER A 325 13.30 -3.52 -6.22
N ILE A 326 12.76 -3.37 -5.01
CA ILE A 326 11.48 -3.97 -4.59
C ILE A 326 10.58 -2.81 -4.19
N TRP A 327 9.43 -2.67 -4.86
CA TRP A 327 8.41 -1.71 -4.46
C TRP A 327 7.36 -2.36 -3.58
N ILE A 328 7.03 -1.71 -2.45
CA ILE A 328 6.00 -2.14 -1.51
C ILE A 328 5.08 -0.98 -1.21
N ASP A 329 3.76 -1.19 -1.33
CA ASP A 329 2.77 -0.18 -1.03
C ASP A 329 2.86 0.27 0.44
N GLY A 330 2.69 1.57 0.72
CA GLY A 330 2.85 2.12 2.08
C GLY A 330 1.92 1.50 3.12
N LYS A 331 0.82 0.88 2.69
CA LYS A 331 -0.14 0.16 3.56
C LYS A 331 0.25 -1.29 3.83
N MET A 332 1.31 -1.78 3.20
CA MET A 332 1.76 -3.16 3.32
C MET A 332 3.03 -3.24 4.17
N GLU A 333 3.15 -4.36 4.89
CA GLU A 333 4.35 -4.71 5.63
C GLU A 333 5.18 -5.71 4.82
N LEU A 334 6.50 -5.47 4.74
CA LEU A 334 7.44 -6.46 4.24
C LEU A 334 7.74 -7.49 5.33
N ILE A 335 7.19 -8.70 5.21
CA ILE A 335 7.32 -9.75 6.23
C ILE A 335 8.35 -10.85 5.89
N VAL A 336 8.94 -10.79 4.69
CA VAL A 336 9.93 -11.74 4.17
C VAL A 336 11.21 -10.98 3.83
N ASP A 337 12.37 -11.59 4.10
CA ASP A 337 13.65 -11.00 3.78
C ASP A 337 13.77 -10.71 2.25
N PRO A 338 14.21 -9.50 1.85
CA PRO A 338 14.26 -9.09 0.46
C PRO A 338 15.21 -9.93 -0.41
N LEU A 339 16.25 -10.56 0.16
CA LEU A 339 17.10 -11.50 -0.58
C LEU A 339 16.31 -12.73 -1.03
N LEU A 340 15.43 -13.26 -0.17
CA LEU A 340 14.59 -14.41 -0.50
C LEU A 340 13.57 -14.06 -1.59
N ILE A 341 13.07 -12.82 -1.58
CA ILE A 341 12.17 -12.32 -2.63
C ILE A 341 12.89 -12.24 -3.97
N LEU A 342 14.08 -11.63 -4.01
CA LEU A 342 14.86 -11.55 -5.25
C LEU A 342 15.29 -12.93 -5.75
N GLU A 343 15.71 -13.82 -4.84
CA GLU A 343 16.04 -15.20 -5.18
C GLU A 343 14.85 -15.90 -5.83
N ARG A 344 13.69 -15.86 -5.17
CA ARG A 344 12.51 -16.58 -5.61
C ARG A 344 11.99 -16.10 -6.95
N TYR A 345 11.87 -14.78 -7.13
CA TYR A 345 11.14 -14.20 -8.25
C TYR A 345 12.02 -13.75 -9.41
N LEU A 346 13.28 -13.40 -9.16
CA LEU A 346 14.20 -12.93 -10.20
C LEU A 346 15.32 -13.93 -10.47
N TRP A 347 16.07 -14.36 -9.46
CA TRP A 347 17.32 -15.09 -9.71
C TRP A 347 17.13 -16.56 -10.04
N ARG A 348 16.20 -17.25 -9.39
CA ARG A 348 15.94 -18.68 -9.60
C ARG A 348 15.58 -18.99 -11.05
N ASP A 349 14.67 -18.20 -11.61
CA ASP A 349 14.14 -18.39 -12.96
C ASP A 349 14.74 -17.39 -13.97
N LYS A 350 15.74 -16.59 -13.55
CA LYS A 350 16.42 -15.56 -14.36
C LYS A 350 15.47 -14.51 -14.98
N ASN A 351 14.42 -14.13 -14.25
CA ASN A 351 13.50 -13.07 -14.66
C ASN A 351 14.14 -11.69 -14.48
N THR A 352 13.79 -10.74 -15.37
CA THR A 352 14.22 -9.34 -15.29
C THR A 352 13.29 -8.48 -14.43
N PHE A 353 12.04 -8.92 -14.25
CA PHE A 353 11.01 -8.21 -13.49
C PHE A 353 9.97 -9.21 -12.98
N ALA A 354 9.35 -8.90 -11.85
CA ALA A 354 8.27 -9.69 -11.27
C ALA A 354 7.19 -8.78 -10.68
N ILE A 355 5.94 -9.21 -10.81
CA ILE A 355 4.76 -8.46 -10.41
C ILE A 355 3.71 -9.41 -9.87
N ALA A 356 3.03 -9.00 -8.80
CA ALA A 356 1.90 -9.76 -8.28
C ALA A 356 0.71 -9.67 -9.23
N CYS A 357 0.11 -10.81 -9.57
CA CYS A 357 -1.12 -10.85 -10.34
C CYS A 357 -2.26 -10.18 -9.55
N HIS A 358 -3.06 -9.36 -10.22
CA HIS A 358 -4.18 -8.70 -9.60
C HIS A 358 -5.28 -9.72 -9.25
N LYS A 359 -5.84 -9.63 -8.03
CA LYS A 359 -6.75 -10.65 -7.48
C LYS A 359 -8.05 -10.85 -8.28
N TYR A 360 -8.56 -9.78 -8.90
CA TYR A 360 -9.91 -9.76 -9.48
C TYR A 360 -9.91 -9.44 -10.97
N HIS A 361 -9.39 -8.27 -11.33
CA HIS A 361 -9.34 -7.79 -12.70
C HIS A 361 -8.22 -8.45 -13.49
N LYS A 362 -8.56 -8.93 -14.70
CA LYS A 362 -7.63 -9.57 -15.64
C LYS A 362 -7.20 -8.63 -16.77
N SER A 363 -7.87 -7.48 -16.88
CA SER A 363 -7.55 -6.45 -17.87
C SER A 363 -7.55 -5.05 -17.26
N ILE A 364 -6.77 -4.16 -17.88
CA ILE A 364 -6.80 -2.72 -17.60
C ILE A 364 -8.18 -2.08 -17.84
N TYR A 365 -9.00 -2.65 -18.72
CA TYR A 365 -10.35 -2.15 -19.01
C TYR A 365 -11.32 -2.47 -17.87
N GLU A 366 -11.21 -3.67 -17.28
CA GLU A 366 -11.94 -4.04 -16.06
C GLU A 366 -11.52 -3.17 -14.87
N GLU A 367 -10.22 -2.90 -14.72
CA GLU A 367 -9.73 -1.95 -13.71
C GLU A 367 -10.31 -0.56 -13.95
N ALA A 368 -10.29 -0.06 -15.19
CA ALA A 368 -10.81 1.26 -15.51
C ALA A 368 -12.29 1.40 -15.11
N ASP A 369 -13.11 0.38 -15.39
CA ASP A 369 -14.50 0.36 -14.95
C ASP A 369 -14.63 0.28 -13.41
N ALA A 370 -13.79 -0.50 -12.74
CA ALA A 370 -13.76 -0.54 -11.28
C ALA A 370 -13.36 0.80 -10.65
N ILE A 371 -12.38 1.50 -11.22
CA ILE A 371 -11.98 2.86 -10.82
C ILE A 371 -13.14 3.84 -11.01
N LYS A 372 -13.85 3.78 -12.14
CA LYS A 372 -15.05 4.61 -12.40
C LYS A 372 -16.17 4.35 -11.39
N ARG A 373 -16.39 3.09 -11.01
CA ARG A 373 -17.37 2.70 -9.98
C ARG A 373 -16.97 3.22 -8.60
N ARG A 374 -15.68 3.14 -8.25
CA ARG A 374 -15.12 3.64 -6.98
C ARG A 374 -14.95 5.17 -6.93
N LYS A 375 -15.25 5.88 -8.02
CA LYS A 375 -15.14 7.35 -8.15
C LYS A 375 -13.74 7.87 -7.77
N ARG A 376 -12.68 7.10 -8.10
CA ARG A 376 -11.28 7.45 -7.74
C ARG A 376 -10.68 8.56 -8.62
N TYR A 377 -11.09 8.63 -9.89
CA TYR A 377 -10.69 9.70 -10.81
C TYR A 377 -11.91 10.16 -11.64
N ALA A 378 -11.77 11.31 -12.30
CA ALA A 378 -12.79 11.83 -13.20
C ALA A 378 -13.04 10.86 -14.37
N ARG A 379 -14.31 10.50 -14.60
CA ARG A 379 -14.70 9.53 -15.64
C ARG A 379 -14.23 9.93 -17.05
N PRO A 380 -14.36 11.19 -17.50
CA PRO A 380 -13.90 11.58 -18.83
C PRO A 380 -12.40 11.37 -19.05
N LEU A 381 -11.58 11.58 -18.01
CA LEU A 381 -10.14 11.33 -18.08
C LEU A 381 -9.86 9.83 -18.24
N ILE A 382 -10.55 8.98 -17.48
CA ILE A 382 -10.41 7.52 -17.59
C ILE A 382 -10.82 7.06 -19.00
N ASP A 383 -11.95 7.55 -19.52
CA ASP A 383 -12.44 7.15 -20.83
C ASP A 383 -11.51 7.61 -21.96
N LEU A 384 -10.91 8.81 -21.85
CA LEU A 384 -9.86 9.27 -22.77
C LEU A 384 -8.63 8.36 -22.71
N HIS A 385 -8.19 8.01 -21.50
CA HIS A 385 -7.05 7.13 -21.27
C HIS A 385 -7.25 5.75 -21.93
N MET A 386 -8.45 5.17 -21.79
CA MET A 386 -8.79 3.90 -22.44
C MET A 386 -8.84 4.00 -23.96
N LYS A 387 -9.27 5.14 -24.52
CA LYS A 387 -9.23 5.39 -25.96
C LYS A 387 -7.79 5.43 -26.49
N ILE A 388 -6.90 6.13 -25.77
CA ILE A 388 -5.47 6.17 -26.11
C ILE A 388 -4.87 4.77 -26.07
N TYR A 389 -5.16 3.99 -25.04
CA TYR A 389 -4.66 2.61 -24.95
C TYR A 389 -5.12 1.72 -26.11
N ARG A 390 -6.38 1.81 -26.53
CA ARG A 390 -6.88 1.11 -27.71
C ARG A 390 -6.18 1.57 -28.99
N TYR A 391 -6.01 2.87 -29.15
CA TYR A 391 -5.31 3.46 -30.30
C TYR A 391 -3.85 2.98 -30.38
N GLU A 392 -3.19 2.82 -29.22
CA GLU A 392 -1.82 2.32 -29.07
C GLU A 392 -1.69 0.78 -29.23
N GLY A 393 -2.78 0.08 -29.59
CA GLY A 393 -2.77 -1.36 -29.83
C GLY A 393 -2.93 -2.23 -28.57
N MET A 394 -3.36 -1.66 -27.45
CA MET A 394 -3.67 -2.46 -26.25
C MET A 394 -5.01 -3.18 -26.41
N GLU A 395 -4.95 -4.40 -26.94
CA GLU A 395 -6.14 -5.24 -27.11
C GLU A 395 -6.75 -5.70 -25.77
N MET A 396 -8.04 -6.05 -25.80
CA MET A 396 -8.72 -6.62 -24.64
C MET A 396 -8.08 -7.95 -24.20
N TRP A 397 -8.20 -8.25 -22.91
CA TRP A 397 -7.72 -9.53 -22.39
C TRP A 397 -8.51 -10.70 -23.00
N SER A 398 -7.81 -11.76 -23.38
CA SER A 398 -8.40 -13.02 -23.82
C SER A 398 -7.66 -14.20 -23.17
N PRO A 399 -8.29 -15.37 -23.01
CA PRO A 399 -7.62 -16.55 -22.45
C PRO A 399 -6.35 -16.97 -23.22
N ALA A 400 -6.25 -16.66 -24.51
CA ALA A 400 -5.07 -16.90 -25.34
C ALA A 400 -3.85 -16.03 -24.94
N LYS A 401 -4.06 -14.89 -24.26
CA LYS A 401 -2.97 -14.02 -23.77
C LYS A 401 -2.27 -14.55 -22.50
N ILE A 402 -2.75 -15.64 -21.88
CA ILE A 402 -2.17 -16.20 -20.65
C ILE A 402 -0.69 -16.63 -20.84
N GLN A 403 -0.23 -16.79 -22.09
CA GLN A 403 1.06 -17.40 -22.40
C GLN A 403 2.06 -16.49 -23.13
N LEU A 404 1.85 -15.16 -23.16
CA LEU A 404 2.70 -14.26 -23.93
C LEU A 404 3.50 -13.27 -23.07
N VAL A 405 4.79 -13.20 -23.40
CA VAL A 405 5.70 -12.09 -23.11
C VAL A 405 4.96 -10.77 -23.36
N MET A 406 4.70 -9.99 -22.31
CA MET A 406 4.12 -8.66 -22.47
C MET A 406 5.06 -7.80 -23.32
N SER A 407 4.53 -7.16 -24.35
CA SER A 407 5.31 -6.21 -25.14
C SER A 407 5.73 -4.99 -24.30
N LEU A 408 6.80 -4.28 -24.71
CA LEU A 408 7.24 -3.04 -24.04
C LEU A 408 6.12 -1.99 -23.96
N ARG A 409 5.24 -1.93 -24.98
CA ARG A 409 4.06 -1.04 -24.99
C ARG A 409 3.02 -1.46 -23.96
N GLU A 410 2.77 -2.75 -23.82
CA GLU A 410 1.83 -3.27 -22.81
C GLU A 410 2.35 -3.05 -21.39
N LEU A 411 3.66 -3.26 -21.16
CA LEU A 411 4.34 -2.94 -19.90
C LEU A 411 4.20 -1.46 -19.52
N SER A 412 4.33 -0.56 -20.49
CA SER A 412 4.23 0.90 -20.28
C SER A 412 2.87 1.30 -19.73
N SER A 413 1.83 0.76 -20.34
CA SER A 413 0.44 1.11 -20.04
C SER A 413 -0.14 0.37 -18.83
N TYR A 414 0.24 -0.90 -18.61
CA TYR A 414 -0.04 -1.60 -17.33
C TYR A 414 0.67 -0.91 -16.15
N GLY A 415 1.82 -0.31 -16.40
CA GLY A 415 2.56 0.40 -15.38
C GLY A 415 1.80 1.62 -14.84
N ASN A 416 1.12 2.36 -15.71
CA ASN A 416 0.32 3.54 -15.37
C ASN A 416 -0.91 3.23 -14.51
N THR A 417 -1.54 2.09 -14.69
CA THR A 417 -2.67 1.66 -13.86
C THR A 417 -2.18 1.00 -12.57
N HIS A 418 -1.05 0.28 -12.62
CA HIS A 418 -0.70 -0.62 -11.55
C HIS A 418 0.75 -0.59 -11.02
N TYR A 419 1.86 -0.48 -11.78
CA TYR A 419 3.25 -0.68 -11.25
C TYR A 419 4.45 -0.12 -12.07
N SER A 420 5.69 -0.25 -11.57
CA SER A 420 6.93 0.03 -12.32
C SER A 420 7.10 -0.87 -13.54
N ALA A 421 7.56 -0.28 -14.64
CA ALA A 421 7.89 -0.97 -15.88
C ALA A 421 9.37 -0.73 -16.25
N THR A 422 9.88 -1.46 -17.25
CA THR A 422 11.19 -1.20 -17.85
C THR A 422 11.35 0.27 -18.23
N CYS A 423 12.56 0.82 -18.18
CA CYS A 423 12.81 2.26 -18.29
C CYS A 423 12.03 2.92 -19.46
N SER A 424 12.18 2.45 -20.70
CA SER A 424 11.44 2.99 -21.86
C SER A 424 9.91 2.91 -21.72
N ALA A 425 9.40 1.86 -21.06
CA ALA A 425 7.97 1.66 -20.83
C ALA A 425 7.43 2.60 -19.73
N ALA A 426 8.15 2.75 -18.62
CA ALA A 426 7.80 3.69 -17.57
C ALA A 426 7.86 5.16 -18.06
N CYS A 427 8.86 5.48 -18.89
CA CYS A 427 9.07 6.81 -19.45
C CYS A 427 7.97 7.22 -20.45
N GLY A 428 7.54 6.31 -21.34
CA GLY A 428 6.50 6.59 -22.34
C GLY A 428 5.07 6.71 -21.80
N SER A 429 4.85 6.50 -20.51
CA SER A 429 3.54 6.52 -19.83
C SER A 429 3.21 7.87 -19.18
N MET A 430 4.16 8.80 -19.12
CA MET A 430 4.02 10.05 -18.35
C MET A 430 3.40 11.22 -19.10
N ARG A 431 2.77 10.96 -20.26
CA ARG A 431 2.11 11.95 -21.09
C ARG A 431 0.62 12.10 -20.76
#